data_AF-A0A7S0BH53-F1
#
_entry.id   AF-A0A7S0BH53-F1
#
_cell.length_a   1.000
_cell.length_b   1.000
_cell.length_c   1.000
_cell.angle_alpha   90.00
_cell.angle_beta   90.00
_cell.angle_gamma   90.00
#
_symmetry.space_group_name_H-M   'P 1'
#
loop_
_entity.id
_entity.type
_entity.pdbx_description
1 polymer ?
#
loop_
_entity_poly.entity_id
_entity_poly.type
_entity_poly.pdbx_seq_one_letter_code
_entity_poly.pdbx_strand_id
1 'polypeptide(L)'
;MDPGETPSSVDKPSRGGGGRKAGAKGYKAVEIMKLLKTIETLQPVGTEGWRRVTSMYNKWASETGVSEREMENLRKKYKSLTRYKPEEGVTQTPEEVKEARRIERLILDRISGKNTVGLGLGYDGGEDGDEMKLDDDGDGVARRLEYAYGKSARNIESAIMGLVEKLDHQNKDLKELNSIMRSYLESQQSTFNALVQQNQQMMLILVQGNKNSMYLTGQGTGADAT
;
A
#
# COMPACT_ATOMS: atom_id res chain seq x y z
N MET A 1 -1.58 -75.03 -51.20
CA MET A 1 -0.83 -74.23 -50.23
C MET A 1 -0.60 -72.90 -50.89
N ASP A 2 -1.32 -71.89 -50.41
CA ASP A 2 -1.33 -70.52 -50.94
C ASP A 2 -0.98 -69.59 -49.76
N PRO A 3 0.08 -68.77 -49.83
CA PRO A 3 0.47 -67.92 -48.72
C PRO A 3 0.11 -66.45 -48.96
N GLY A 4 -0.66 -65.86 -48.03
CA GLY A 4 -0.41 -64.49 -47.57
C GLY A 4 -1.43 -63.40 -47.95
N GLU A 5 -2.63 -63.46 -47.36
CA GLU A 5 -3.38 -62.24 -47.03
C GLU A 5 -3.07 -61.83 -45.58
N THR A 6 -2.59 -60.60 -45.41
CA THR A 6 -2.80 -59.80 -44.18
C THR A 6 -4.13 -59.04 -44.36
N PRO A 7 -4.82 -58.46 -43.34
CA PRO A 7 -4.33 -58.02 -42.02
C PRO A 7 -5.30 -58.27 -40.84
N SER A 8 -4.79 -58.45 -39.62
CA SER A 8 -5.63 -58.38 -38.41
C SER A 8 -5.08 -57.35 -37.43
N SER A 9 -5.56 -56.12 -37.62
CA SER A 9 -5.50 -55.05 -36.64
C SER A 9 -6.64 -55.30 -35.64
N VAL A 10 -6.33 -55.85 -34.48
CA VAL A 10 -7.32 -56.05 -33.41
C VAL A 10 -7.36 -54.78 -32.55
N ASP A 11 -8.52 -54.16 -32.59
CA ASP A 11 -8.93 -52.97 -31.84
C ASP A 11 -8.58 -53.04 -30.35
N LYS A 12 -7.91 -51.99 -29.87
CA LYS A 12 -7.84 -51.70 -28.43
C LYS A 12 -9.18 -51.07 -28.01
N PRO A 13 -9.77 -51.51 -26.88
CA PRO A 13 -11.02 -50.94 -26.40
C PRO A 13 -10.83 -49.46 -26.05
N SER A 14 -11.62 -48.59 -26.69
CA SER A 14 -11.62 -47.16 -26.40
C SER A 14 -12.03 -46.94 -24.94
N ARG A 15 -11.13 -46.34 -24.16
CA ARG A 15 -11.42 -45.98 -22.77
C ARG A 15 -12.62 -45.05 -22.73
N GLY A 16 -13.58 -45.42 -21.88
CA GLY A 16 -14.88 -44.81 -21.76
C GLY A 16 -14.82 -43.28 -21.70
N GLY A 17 -15.56 -42.66 -22.61
CA GLY A 17 -15.91 -41.26 -22.54
C GLY A 17 -16.71 -41.02 -21.27
N GLY A 18 -16.02 -40.64 -20.19
CA GLY A 18 -16.65 -40.03 -19.03
C GLY A 18 -17.45 -38.83 -19.51
N GLY A 19 -18.78 -38.97 -19.44
CA GLY A 19 -19.71 -37.99 -19.99
C GLY A 19 -19.36 -36.58 -19.53
N ARG A 20 -19.20 -35.66 -20.50
CA ARG A 20 -19.25 -34.24 -20.20
C ARG A 20 -20.55 -34.01 -19.42
N LYS A 21 -20.46 -33.58 -18.16
CA LYS A 21 -21.62 -33.28 -17.33
C LYS A 21 -22.62 -32.45 -18.17
N ALA A 22 -23.87 -32.89 -18.23
CA ALA A 22 -24.94 -32.16 -18.88
C ALA A 22 -25.00 -30.75 -18.29
N GLY A 23 -24.59 -29.74 -19.07
CA GLY A 23 -24.38 -28.38 -18.58
C GLY A 23 -23.24 -27.63 -19.27
N ALA A 24 -22.38 -28.31 -20.03
CA ALA A 24 -21.33 -27.69 -20.85
C ALA A 24 -21.88 -26.98 -22.11
N LYS A 25 -22.92 -26.15 -21.97
CA LYS A 25 -23.22 -25.10 -22.96
C LYS A 25 -22.22 -23.99 -22.71
N GLY A 26 -21.31 -23.78 -23.67
CA GLY A 26 -20.38 -22.65 -23.67
C GLY A 26 -21.13 -21.32 -23.58
N TYR A 27 -20.39 -20.26 -23.24
CA TYR A 27 -20.96 -18.91 -23.16
C TYR A 27 -21.32 -18.40 -24.55
N LYS A 28 -22.58 -18.02 -24.76
CA LYS A 28 -23.02 -17.28 -25.96
C LYS A 28 -22.46 -15.86 -25.95
N ALA A 29 -22.37 -15.22 -27.11
CA ALA A 29 -21.92 -13.82 -27.22
C ALA A 29 -22.73 -12.87 -26.31
N VAL A 30 -24.05 -13.04 -26.24
CA VAL A 30 -24.93 -12.26 -25.35
C VAL A 30 -24.58 -12.45 -23.87
N GLU A 31 -24.24 -13.68 -23.46
CA GLU A 31 -23.79 -13.97 -22.09
C GLU A 31 -22.46 -13.26 -21.79
N ILE A 32 -21.51 -13.28 -22.73
CA ILE A 32 -20.21 -12.64 -22.59
C ILE A 32 -20.38 -11.13 -22.46
N MET A 33 -21.14 -10.50 -23.34
CA MET A 33 -21.37 -9.05 -23.30
C MET A 33 -22.08 -8.63 -22.01
N LYS A 34 -23.07 -9.41 -21.57
CA LYS A 34 -23.74 -9.13 -20.29
C LYS A 34 -22.78 -9.28 -19.11
N LEU A 35 -21.92 -10.30 -19.12
CA LEU A 35 -20.89 -10.48 -18.09
C LEU A 35 -19.95 -9.27 -18.05
N LEU A 36 -19.43 -8.84 -19.20
CA LEU A 36 -18.54 -7.68 -19.31
C LEU A 36 -19.21 -6.40 -18.78
N LYS A 37 -20.45 -6.12 -19.21
CA LYS A 37 -21.23 -4.97 -18.71
C LYS A 37 -21.44 -5.01 -17.19
N THR A 38 -21.68 -6.20 -16.64
CA THR A 38 -21.88 -6.42 -15.19
C THR A 38 -20.59 -6.15 -14.42
N ILE A 39 -19.44 -6.61 -14.94
CA ILE A 39 -18.11 -6.39 -14.37
C ILE A 39 -17.70 -4.92 -14.47
N GLU A 40 -17.95 -4.26 -15.61
CA GLU A 40 -17.67 -2.83 -15.77
C GLU A 40 -18.44 -1.98 -14.76
N THR A 41 -19.73 -2.29 -14.56
CA THR A 41 -20.59 -1.53 -13.63
C THR A 41 -20.14 -1.71 -12.18
N LEU A 42 -19.79 -2.94 -11.79
CA LEU A 42 -19.49 -3.26 -10.39
C LEU A 42 -18.02 -3.14 -10.01
N GLN A 43 -17.11 -3.17 -11.00
CA GLN A 43 -15.67 -3.16 -10.84
C GLN A 43 -15.21 -4.09 -9.69
N PRO A 44 -15.43 -5.40 -9.83
CA PRO A 44 -15.30 -6.35 -8.73
C PRO A 44 -13.87 -6.41 -8.19
N VAL A 45 -13.73 -6.17 -6.88
CA VAL A 45 -12.48 -6.37 -6.13
C VAL A 45 -12.72 -7.42 -5.06
N GLY A 46 -11.82 -8.42 -4.99
CA GLY A 46 -11.90 -9.50 -4.01
C GLY A 46 -13.18 -10.35 -4.10
N THR A 47 -13.38 -11.23 -3.12
CA THR A 47 -14.48 -12.21 -3.16
C THR A 47 -15.86 -11.57 -3.15
N GLU A 48 -16.04 -10.49 -2.40
CA GLU A 48 -17.34 -9.83 -2.26
C GLU A 48 -17.77 -9.12 -3.55
N GLY A 49 -16.85 -8.46 -4.26
CA GLY A 49 -17.15 -7.86 -5.56
C GLY A 49 -17.65 -8.91 -6.56
N TRP A 50 -17.05 -10.10 -6.55
CA TRP A 50 -17.47 -11.20 -7.42
C TRP A 50 -18.77 -11.88 -6.98
N ARG A 51 -19.14 -11.88 -5.68
CA ARG A 51 -20.49 -12.27 -5.24
C ARG A 51 -21.55 -11.37 -5.85
N ARG A 52 -21.32 -10.05 -5.83
CA ARG A 52 -22.24 -9.06 -6.44
C ARG A 52 -22.38 -9.25 -7.95
N VAL A 53 -21.28 -9.49 -8.65
CA VAL A 53 -21.29 -9.82 -10.10
C VAL A 53 -22.13 -11.07 -10.37
N THR A 54 -21.91 -12.12 -9.57
CA THR A 54 -22.63 -13.40 -9.72
C THR A 54 -24.13 -13.22 -9.47
N SER A 55 -24.50 -12.52 -8.40
CA SER A 55 -25.90 -12.21 -8.09
C SER A 55 -26.57 -11.41 -9.20
N MET A 56 -25.92 -10.36 -9.71
CA MET A 56 -26.48 -9.53 -10.78
C MET A 56 -26.56 -10.26 -12.12
N TYR A 57 -25.58 -11.10 -12.44
CA TYR A 57 -25.60 -11.94 -13.64
C TYR A 57 -26.69 -13.01 -13.57
N ASN A 58 -26.78 -13.76 -12.47
CA ASN A 58 -27.76 -14.84 -12.32
C ASN A 58 -29.19 -14.31 -12.24
N LYS A 59 -29.42 -13.13 -11.64
CA LYS A 59 -30.72 -12.45 -11.70
C LYS A 59 -31.16 -12.21 -13.15
N TRP A 60 -30.26 -11.70 -13.99
CA TRP A 60 -30.56 -11.51 -15.41
C TRP A 60 -30.71 -12.86 -16.15
N ALA A 61 -29.92 -13.86 -15.79
CA ALA A 61 -29.96 -15.18 -16.43
C ALA A 61 -31.30 -15.87 -16.19
N SER A 62 -31.83 -15.81 -14.97
CA SER A 62 -33.14 -16.36 -14.62
C SER A 62 -34.28 -15.63 -15.34
N GLU A 63 -34.21 -14.31 -15.47
CA GLU A 63 -35.18 -13.48 -16.21
C GLU A 63 -35.20 -13.77 -17.72
N THR A 64 -34.07 -14.22 -18.30
CA THR A 64 -33.91 -14.42 -19.75
C THR A 64 -33.88 -15.89 -20.18
N GLY A 65 -34.04 -16.82 -19.24
CA GLY A 65 -33.99 -18.26 -19.50
C GLY A 65 -32.59 -18.77 -19.89
N VAL A 66 -31.55 -18.00 -19.56
CA VAL A 66 -30.15 -18.38 -19.72
C VAL A 66 -29.71 -19.18 -18.49
N SER A 67 -28.76 -20.11 -18.66
CA SER A 67 -28.23 -20.88 -17.54
C SER A 67 -27.48 -19.99 -16.54
N GLU A 68 -27.88 -20.08 -15.28
CA GLU A 68 -27.14 -19.50 -14.16
C GLU A 68 -25.73 -20.09 -14.08
N ARG A 69 -24.78 -19.29 -13.58
CA ARG A 69 -23.37 -19.66 -13.50
C ARG A 69 -22.86 -19.45 -12.08
N GLU A 70 -22.00 -20.36 -11.66
CA GLU A 70 -21.23 -20.18 -10.43
C GLU A 70 -20.19 -19.07 -10.58
N MET A 71 -19.88 -18.40 -9.47
CA MET A 71 -18.90 -17.32 -9.41
C MET A 71 -17.57 -17.69 -10.08
N GLU A 72 -17.07 -18.90 -9.82
CA GLU A 72 -15.78 -19.35 -10.34
C GLU A 72 -15.81 -19.53 -11.87
N ASN A 73 -16.95 -19.94 -12.43
CA ASN A 73 -17.12 -20.05 -13.88
C ASN A 73 -17.11 -18.68 -14.55
N LEU A 74 -17.75 -17.67 -13.94
CA LEU A 74 -17.75 -16.30 -14.45
C LEU A 74 -16.34 -15.68 -14.39
N ARG A 75 -15.64 -15.88 -13.27
CA ARG A 75 -14.24 -15.45 -13.10
C ARG A 75 -13.31 -16.06 -14.13
N LYS A 76 -13.36 -17.39 -14.29
CA LYS A 76 -12.54 -18.11 -15.27
C LYS A 76 -12.82 -17.62 -16.69
N LYS A 77 -14.10 -17.39 -17.03
CA LYS A 77 -14.46 -16.86 -18.35
C LYS A 77 -13.90 -15.46 -18.56
N TYR A 78 -14.07 -14.53 -17.61
CA TYR A 78 -13.51 -13.18 -17.72
C TYR A 78 -11.98 -13.21 -17.87
N LYS A 79 -11.29 -14.00 -17.03
CA LYS A 79 -9.83 -14.15 -17.07
C LYS A 79 -9.34 -14.76 -18.40
N SER A 80 -10.12 -15.64 -19.03
CA SER A 80 -9.81 -16.16 -20.37
C SER A 80 -9.89 -15.10 -21.45
N LEU A 81 -10.81 -14.13 -21.33
CA LEU A 81 -10.96 -13.03 -22.27
C LEU A 81 -9.80 -12.03 -22.15
N THR A 82 -9.41 -11.68 -20.93
CA THR A 82 -8.29 -10.74 -20.73
C THR A 82 -6.96 -11.32 -21.19
N ARG A 83 -6.75 -12.62 -20.97
CA ARG A 83 -5.55 -13.38 -21.37
C ARG A 83 -5.54 -13.87 -22.81
N TYR A 84 -6.60 -13.59 -23.59
CA TYR A 84 -6.67 -14.03 -24.98
C TYR A 84 -5.41 -13.56 -25.73
N LYS A 85 -4.74 -14.49 -26.40
CA LYS A 85 -3.64 -14.22 -27.32
C LYS A 85 -4.13 -14.57 -28.73
N PRO A 86 -4.05 -13.65 -29.70
CA PRO A 86 -4.31 -14.01 -31.08
C PRO A 86 -3.28 -15.04 -31.54
N GLU A 87 -3.70 -15.99 -32.37
CA GLU A 87 -2.79 -16.89 -33.06
C GLU A 87 -1.99 -16.11 -34.11
N GLU A 88 -0.72 -16.49 -34.33
CA GLU A 88 0.17 -15.84 -35.28
C GLU A 88 -0.50 -15.77 -36.67
N GLY A 89 -0.63 -14.54 -37.20
CA GLY A 89 -1.28 -14.27 -38.49
C GLY A 89 -2.71 -13.72 -38.41
N VAL A 90 -3.34 -13.65 -37.23
CA VAL A 90 -4.65 -13.00 -37.06
C VAL A 90 -4.48 -11.55 -36.58
N THR A 91 -4.70 -10.59 -37.47
CA THR A 91 -4.58 -9.14 -37.14
C THR A 91 -5.76 -8.61 -36.32
N GLN A 92 -6.93 -9.26 -36.37
CA GLN A 92 -8.15 -8.75 -35.72
C GLN A 92 -8.37 -9.37 -34.35
N THR A 93 -8.21 -8.58 -33.30
CA THR A 93 -8.59 -8.97 -31.93
C THR A 93 -10.11 -8.89 -31.76
N PRO A 94 -10.78 -9.94 -31.24
CA PRO A 94 -12.22 -9.93 -30.96
C PRO A 94 -12.64 -8.75 -30.07
N GLU A 95 -13.82 -8.19 -30.30
CA GLU A 95 -14.28 -7.00 -29.61
C GLU A 95 -14.48 -7.24 -28.10
N GLU A 96 -14.95 -8.43 -27.74
CA GLU A 96 -15.13 -8.85 -26.34
C GLU A 96 -13.81 -8.89 -25.58
N VAL A 97 -12.70 -9.18 -26.27
CA VAL A 97 -11.35 -9.19 -25.69
C VAL A 97 -10.86 -7.77 -25.46
N LYS A 98 -11.09 -6.86 -26.41
CA LYS A 98 -10.75 -5.44 -26.23
C LYS A 98 -11.50 -4.83 -25.05
N GLU A 99 -12.80 -5.09 -24.96
CA GLU A 99 -13.64 -4.64 -23.85
C GLU A 99 -13.21 -5.24 -22.52
N ALA A 100 -12.92 -6.54 -22.46
CA ALA A 100 -12.40 -7.17 -21.25
C ALA A 100 -11.09 -6.51 -20.76
N ARG A 101 -10.15 -6.24 -21.67
CA ARG A 101 -8.89 -5.57 -21.34
C ARG A 101 -9.09 -4.11 -20.91
N ARG A 102 -10.03 -3.40 -21.53
CA ARG A 102 -10.40 -2.03 -21.12
C ARG A 102 -10.96 -2.02 -19.70
N ILE A 103 -11.86 -2.94 -19.39
CA ILE A 103 -12.46 -3.09 -18.06
C ILE A 103 -11.39 -3.49 -17.03
N GLU A 104 -10.45 -4.35 -17.38
CA GLU A 104 -9.33 -4.73 -16.51
C GLU A 104 -8.47 -3.52 -16.13
N ARG A 105 -8.14 -2.65 -17.09
CA ARG A 105 -7.45 -1.38 -16.81
C ARG A 105 -8.26 -0.49 -15.86
N LEU A 106 -9.55 -0.33 -16.14
CA LEU A 106 -10.43 0.50 -15.32
C LEU A 106 -10.54 0.00 -13.86
N ILE A 107 -10.57 -1.32 -13.66
CA ILE A 107 -10.52 -1.92 -12.32
C ILE A 107 -9.16 -1.66 -11.65
N LEU A 108 -8.06 -1.83 -12.37
CA LEU A 108 -6.71 -1.58 -11.86
C LEU A 108 -6.48 -0.11 -11.50
N ASP A 109 -6.98 0.82 -12.32
CA ASP A 109 -6.89 2.26 -12.08
C ASP A 109 -7.63 2.63 -10.79
N ARG A 110 -8.86 2.13 -10.62
CA ARG A 110 -9.63 2.30 -9.38
C ARG A 110 -8.89 1.75 -8.16
N ILE A 111 -8.27 0.57 -8.26
CA ILE A 111 -7.51 -0.04 -7.16
C ILE A 111 -6.25 0.77 -6.84
N SER A 112 -5.56 1.28 -7.87
CA SER A 112 -4.29 2.01 -7.71
C SER A 112 -4.47 3.46 -7.22
N GLY A 113 -5.71 3.96 -7.10
CA GLY A 113 -6.00 5.33 -6.68
C GLY A 113 -5.66 6.39 -7.72
N LYS A 114 -5.37 6.00 -8.97
CA LYS A 114 -5.18 6.94 -10.08
C LYS A 114 -6.53 7.52 -10.48
N ASN A 115 -6.80 8.76 -10.07
CA ASN A 115 -8.01 9.48 -10.40
C ASN A 115 -8.00 9.87 -11.89
N THR A 116 -8.55 9.04 -12.78
CA THR A 116 -8.61 9.33 -14.23
C THR A 116 -9.83 10.20 -14.55
N VAL A 117 -9.74 11.49 -14.19
CA VAL A 117 -10.47 12.51 -14.95
C VAL A 117 -9.80 12.65 -16.31
N GLY A 118 -10.49 12.18 -17.35
CA GLY A 118 -10.35 12.59 -18.75
C GLY A 118 -8.94 12.70 -19.36
N LEU A 119 -8.71 11.88 -20.38
CA LEU A 119 -8.13 12.23 -21.70
C LEU A 119 -7.24 11.08 -22.18
N GLY A 120 -7.60 10.57 -23.36
CA GLY A 120 -6.90 9.48 -24.02
C GLY A 120 -5.43 9.80 -24.24
N LEU A 121 -4.57 8.87 -23.85
CA LEU A 121 -3.16 8.88 -24.20
C LEU A 121 -2.78 7.49 -24.71
N GLY A 122 -2.54 7.47 -26.04
CA GLY A 122 -1.52 6.71 -26.74
C GLY A 122 -1.32 5.24 -26.39
N TYR A 123 -1.71 4.38 -27.32
CA TYR A 123 -0.86 3.24 -27.66
C TYR A 123 0.53 3.79 -28.03
N ASP A 124 1.56 3.42 -27.28
CA ASP A 124 2.91 3.32 -27.80
C ASP A 124 3.37 1.88 -27.60
N GLY A 125 3.43 1.16 -28.72
CA GLY A 125 3.98 -0.19 -28.77
C GLY A 125 5.50 -0.05 -28.74
N GLY A 126 6.07 -0.16 -27.55
CA GLY A 126 7.49 -0.47 -27.36
C GLY A 126 7.65 -1.96 -27.15
N GLU A 127 8.07 -2.65 -28.21
CA GLU A 127 8.85 -3.88 -28.10
C GLU A 127 10.13 -3.60 -27.27
N ASP A 128 10.69 -4.65 -26.68
CA ASP A 128 11.91 -4.67 -25.85
C ASP A 128 11.67 -4.63 -24.32
N GLY A 129 11.68 -5.81 -23.70
CA GLY A 129 11.72 -5.94 -22.26
C GLY A 129 11.51 -7.36 -21.77
N ASP A 130 12.54 -8.19 -21.94
CA ASP A 130 12.78 -9.49 -21.31
C ASP A 130 11.58 -10.46 -21.22
N GLU A 131 11.63 -11.51 -22.05
CA GLU A 131 10.89 -12.74 -21.83
C GLU A 131 11.28 -13.35 -20.47
N MET A 132 10.61 -12.91 -19.41
CA MET A 132 10.48 -13.74 -18.22
C MET A 132 9.71 -14.98 -18.66
N LYS A 133 10.44 -16.09 -18.83
CA LYS A 133 9.87 -17.44 -18.85
C LYS A 133 9.05 -17.59 -17.57
N LEU A 134 7.75 -17.40 -17.70
CA LEU A 134 6.80 -17.64 -16.63
C LEU A 134 6.62 -19.15 -16.58
N ASP A 135 7.26 -19.77 -15.60
CA ASP A 135 6.99 -21.15 -15.26
C ASP A 135 5.49 -21.32 -14.98
N ASP A 136 4.97 -22.44 -15.46
CA ASP A 136 3.55 -22.76 -15.60
C ASP A 136 2.93 -23.18 -14.26
N ASP A 137 2.88 -22.25 -13.31
CA ASP A 137 2.30 -22.47 -11.99
C ASP A 137 1.42 -21.29 -11.55
N GLY A 138 0.37 -21.02 -12.35
CA GLY A 138 -0.94 -20.60 -11.83
C GLY A 138 -1.11 -19.24 -11.14
N ASP A 139 -0.06 -18.44 -10.93
CA ASP A 139 -0.10 -17.27 -10.03
C ASP A 139 0.12 -15.90 -10.70
N GLY A 140 0.36 -15.82 -12.02
CA GLY A 140 0.91 -14.61 -12.66
C GLY A 140 0.08 -13.31 -12.59
N VAL A 141 -1.15 -13.36 -12.06
CA VAL A 141 -1.96 -12.18 -11.70
C VAL A 141 -1.75 -11.81 -10.23
N ALA A 142 -1.60 -12.81 -9.35
CA ALA A 142 -1.14 -12.62 -7.98
C ALA A 142 0.28 -12.05 -7.96
N ARG A 143 1.23 -12.58 -8.75
CA ARG A 143 2.59 -12.01 -8.89
C ARG A 143 2.58 -10.57 -9.44
N ARG A 144 1.69 -10.24 -10.39
CA ARG A 144 1.54 -8.86 -10.91
C ARG A 144 0.89 -7.91 -9.91
N LEU A 145 -0.13 -8.36 -9.18
CA LEU A 145 -0.69 -7.59 -8.07
C LEU A 145 0.34 -7.44 -6.96
N GLU A 146 1.03 -8.49 -6.54
CA GLU A 146 2.07 -8.49 -5.51
C GLU A 146 3.25 -7.59 -5.90
N TYR A 147 3.63 -7.56 -7.18
CA TYR A 147 4.63 -6.61 -7.67
C TYR A 147 4.13 -5.16 -7.60
N ALA A 148 2.88 -4.89 -8.02
CA ALA A 148 2.29 -3.54 -7.98
C ALA A 148 2.04 -3.06 -6.53
N TYR A 149 1.46 -3.91 -5.69
CA TYR A 149 1.25 -3.67 -4.26
C TYR A 149 2.58 -3.57 -3.53
N GLY A 150 3.57 -4.41 -3.83
CA GLY A 150 4.90 -4.38 -3.23
C GLY A 150 5.73 -3.17 -3.67
N LYS A 151 5.54 -2.66 -4.89
CA LYS A 151 6.15 -1.39 -5.33
C LYS A 151 5.43 -0.19 -4.71
N SER A 152 4.10 -0.21 -4.63
CA SER A 152 3.30 0.79 -3.92
C SER A 152 3.65 0.84 -2.42
N ALA A 153 3.79 -0.32 -1.78
CA ALA A 153 4.18 -0.46 -0.38
C ALA A 153 5.60 0.07 -0.14
N ARG A 154 6.58 -0.27 -0.99
CA ARG A 154 7.94 0.28 -0.90
C ARG A 154 7.98 1.80 -1.09
N ASN A 155 7.16 2.34 -1.99
CA ASN A 155 7.06 3.79 -2.17
C ASN A 155 6.44 4.47 -0.93
N ILE A 156 5.40 3.86 -0.33
CA ILE A 156 4.79 4.35 0.90
C ILE A 156 5.77 4.23 2.07
N GLU A 157 6.47 3.11 2.21
CA GLU A 157 7.47 2.87 3.25
C GLU A 157 8.64 3.86 3.13
N SER A 158 9.13 4.11 1.92
CA SER A 158 10.15 5.14 1.66
C SER A 158 9.65 6.55 2.02
N ALA A 159 8.39 6.88 1.70
CA ALA A 159 7.79 8.16 2.08
C ALA A 159 7.62 8.28 3.60
N ILE A 160 7.21 7.20 4.28
CA ILE A 160 7.09 7.14 5.74
C ILE A 160 8.47 7.31 6.38
N MET A 161 9.49 6.59 5.91
CA MET A 161 10.85 6.70 6.43
C MET A 161 11.40 8.11 6.25
N GLY A 162 11.18 8.74 5.10
CA GLY A 162 11.56 10.14 4.88
C GLY A 162 10.82 11.14 5.78
N LEU A 163 9.60 10.82 6.23
CA LEU A 163 8.88 11.62 7.24
C LEU A 163 9.41 11.36 8.65
N VAL A 164 9.71 10.11 9.00
CA VAL A 164 10.29 9.72 10.30
C VAL A 164 11.65 10.40 10.49
N GLU A 165 12.53 10.37 9.49
CA GLU A 165 13.82 11.04 9.54
C GLU A 165 13.69 12.55 9.78
N LYS A 166 12.74 13.22 9.11
CA LYS A 166 12.48 14.65 9.35
C LYS A 166 12.01 14.91 10.78
N LEU A 167 11.15 14.05 11.30
CA LEU A 167 10.62 14.17 12.65
C LEU A 167 11.72 13.97 13.70
N ASP A 168 12.66 13.06 13.45
CA ASP A 168 13.82 12.83 14.33
C ASP A 168 14.77 14.02 14.34
N HIS A 169 15.03 14.64 13.18
CA HIS A 169 15.82 15.88 13.11
C HIS A 169 15.14 17.01 13.90
N GLN A 170 13.84 17.23 13.71
CA GLN A 170 13.10 18.24 14.47
C GLN A 170 13.12 17.97 15.98
N ASN A 171 13.00 16.70 16.39
CA ASN A 171 13.09 16.31 17.79
C ASN A 171 14.48 16.54 18.38
N LYS A 172 15.55 16.37 17.58
CA LYS A 172 16.91 16.68 17.98
C LYS A 172 17.10 18.18 18.20
N ASP A 173 16.66 19.01 17.25
CA ASP A 173 16.74 20.47 17.35
C ASP A 173 15.97 20.99 18.58
N LEU A 174 14.78 20.44 18.85
CA LEU A 174 14.00 20.77 20.05
C LEU A 174 14.73 20.40 21.35
N LYS A 175 15.45 19.27 21.38
CA LYS A 175 16.25 18.88 22.55
C LYS A 175 17.43 19.82 22.77
N GLU A 176 18.09 20.23 21.69
CA GLU A 176 19.20 21.18 21.74
C GLU A 176 18.73 22.54 22.25
N LEU A 177 17.61 23.04 21.73
CA LEU A 177 17.03 24.32 22.17
C LEU A 177 16.60 24.28 23.64
N ASN A 178 16.01 23.17 24.09
CA ASN A 178 15.70 22.98 25.51
C ASN A 178 16.96 22.94 26.40
N SER A 179 18.05 22.34 25.92
CA SER A 179 19.34 22.32 26.61
C SER A 179 19.89 23.74 26.81
N ILE A 180 19.87 24.54 25.73
CA ILE A 180 20.30 25.95 25.76
C ILE A 180 19.43 26.77 26.72
N MET A 181 18.12 26.55 26.70
CA MET A 181 17.20 27.28 27.57
C MET A 181 17.46 26.97 29.05
N ARG A 182 17.75 25.70 29.39
CA ARG A 182 18.10 25.28 30.74
C ARG A 182 19.40 25.90 31.22
N SER A 183 20.45 25.87 30.40
CA SER A 183 21.75 26.46 30.79
C SER A 183 21.65 27.98 30.99
N TYR A 184 20.83 28.66 30.19
CA TYR A 184 20.54 30.08 30.39
C TYR A 184 19.85 30.33 31.73
N LEU A 185 18.81 29.56 32.06
CA LEU A 185 18.10 29.69 33.34
C LEU A 185 19.02 29.41 34.54
N GLU A 186 19.86 28.39 34.46
CA GLU A 186 20.85 28.07 35.49
C GLU A 186 21.87 29.19 35.67
N SER A 187 22.33 29.80 34.58
CA SER A 187 23.24 30.96 34.62
C SER A 187 22.58 32.19 35.28
N GLN A 188 21.31 32.48 34.95
CA GLN A 188 20.58 33.57 35.60
C GLN A 188 20.39 33.31 37.10
N GLN A 189 20.00 32.09 37.48
CA GLN A 189 19.81 31.71 38.87
C GLN A 189 21.13 31.79 39.67
N SER A 190 22.23 31.37 39.07
CA SER A 190 23.57 31.47 39.67
C SER A 190 23.95 32.93 39.94
N THR A 191 23.72 33.81 38.96
CA THR A 191 24.03 35.24 39.08
C THR A 191 23.19 35.91 40.17
N PHE A 192 21.89 35.59 40.23
CA PHE A 192 21.00 36.07 41.29
C PHE A 192 21.48 35.60 42.68
N ASN A 193 21.81 34.32 42.82
CA ASN A 193 22.30 33.76 44.08
C ASN A 193 23.62 34.42 44.53
N ALA A 194 24.54 34.69 43.60
CA ALA A 194 25.79 35.37 43.89
C ALA A 194 25.55 36.80 44.41
N LEU A 195 24.61 37.53 43.82
CA LEU A 195 24.26 38.89 44.26
C LEU A 195 23.63 38.89 45.66
N VAL A 196 22.74 37.94 45.93
CA VAL A 196 22.15 37.75 47.27
C VAL A 196 23.23 37.47 48.30
N GLN A 197 24.19 36.59 48.00
CA GLN A 197 25.30 36.30 48.90
C GLN A 197 26.20 37.52 49.11
N GLN A 198 26.54 38.27 48.06
CA GLN A 198 27.33 39.49 48.18
C GLN A 198 26.67 40.51 49.10
N ASN A 199 25.35 40.72 48.96
CA ASN A 199 24.59 41.62 49.80
C ASN A 199 24.55 41.13 51.27
N GLN A 200 24.41 39.83 51.50
CA GLN A 200 24.49 39.25 52.85
C GLN A 200 25.87 39.45 53.50
N GLN A 201 26.95 39.27 52.73
CA GLN A 201 28.32 39.50 53.21
C GLN A 201 28.56 40.97 53.56
N MET A 202 28.09 41.91 52.72
CA MET A 202 28.17 43.34 53.01
C MET A 202 27.45 43.72 54.31
N MET A 203 26.25 43.17 54.54
CA MET A 203 25.50 43.40 55.78
C MET A 203 26.25 42.87 57.02
N LEU A 204 26.85 41.68 56.92
CA LEU A 204 27.67 41.11 58.00
C LEU A 204 28.87 42.01 58.35
N ILE A 205 29.56 42.53 57.33
CA ILE A 205 30.69 43.44 57.53
C ILE A 205 30.24 44.73 58.21
N LEU A 206 29.13 45.33 57.78
CA LEU A 206 28.59 46.55 58.40
C LEU A 206 28.19 46.33 59.87
N VAL A 207 27.54 45.20 60.17
CA VAL A 207 27.17 44.84 61.56
C VAL A 207 28.42 44.65 62.42
N GLN A 208 29.46 43.99 61.90
CA GLN A 208 30.70 43.75 62.64
C GLN A 208 31.52 45.04 62.84
N GLY A 209 31.55 45.93 61.85
CA GLY A 209 32.18 47.24 61.94
C GLY A 209 31.54 48.13 63.01
N ASN A 210 30.20 48.15 63.09
CA ASN A 210 29.48 48.89 64.13
C ASN A 210 29.76 48.33 65.54
N LYS A 211 29.85 47.01 65.70
CA LYS A 211 30.23 46.40 66.99
C LYS A 211 31.62 46.82 67.42
N ASN A 212 32.61 46.77 66.51
CA ASN A 212 33.98 47.18 66.81
C ASN A 212 34.10 48.68 67.16
N SER A 213 33.26 49.54 66.55
CA SER A 213 33.20 50.98 66.88
C SER A 213 32.62 51.25 68.28
N MET A 214 31.63 50.48 68.74
CA MET A 214 31.12 50.57 70.12
C MET A 214 32.18 50.17 71.16
N TYR A 215 32.99 49.13 70.90
CA TYR A 215 34.01 48.70 71.85
C TYR A 215 35.17 49.71 71.98
N LEU A 216 35.50 50.45 70.92
CA LEU A 216 36.54 51.49 70.95
C LEU A 216 36.11 52.79 71.65
N THR A 217 34.81 53.08 71.67
CA THR A 217 34.25 54.27 72.35
C THR A 217 33.90 54.03 73.82
N GLY A 218 33.77 52.76 74.24
CA GLY A 218 33.46 52.36 75.63
C GLY A 218 34.67 52.22 76.57
N GLN A 219 35.91 52.33 76.10
CA GLN A 219 37.12 52.20 76.94
C GLN A 219 37.78 53.56 77.31
N GLY A 220 37.12 54.69 77.05
CA GLY A 220 37.73 56.03 77.17
C GLY A 220 37.38 56.87 78.41
N THR A 221 36.54 56.41 79.35
CA THR A 221 36.17 57.23 80.53
C THR A 221 36.15 56.40 81.81
N GLY A 222 37.34 56.16 82.37
CA GLY A 222 37.49 55.42 83.63
C GLY A 222 38.87 55.57 84.24
N ALA A 223 39.47 56.75 84.15
CA ALA A 223 40.71 57.09 84.85
C ALA A 223 40.73 58.60 85.13
N ASP A 224 40.05 59.00 86.21
CA ASP A 224 40.51 59.98 87.20
C ASP A 224 39.34 60.44 88.06
N ALA A 225 39.26 59.90 89.27
CA ALA A 225 38.63 60.55 90.41
C ALA A 225 39.24 59.96 91.68
N THR A 226 40.28 60.67 92.16
CA THR A 226 40.73 60.86 93.56
C THR A 226 41.06 59.66 94.42
#